data_AF-A0A7S4SEQ6-F1
#
_entry.id   AF-A0A7S4SEQ6-F1
#
_cell.length_a   1.000
_cell.length_b   1.000
_cell.length_c   1.000
_cell.angle_alpha   90.00
_cell.angle_beta   90.00
_cell.angle_gamma   90.00
#
_symmetry.space_group_name_H-M   'P 1'
#
loop_
_entity.id
_entity.type
_entity.pdbx_description
1 polymer ?
#
loop_
_entity_poly.entity_id
_entity_poly.type
_entity_poly.pdbx_seq_one_letter_code
_entity_poly.pdbx_strand_id
1 'polypeptide(L)'
;MSQLDEDMEIDQRHFSPEKLYGRDCQLKELIDVCLRTRALCPPEVALISGCPGSGKTSLVQTAKGRLTDYGFSFISGKFDQLRYPEPLSAIITAFNQYFDDISGSHDELINFIRTSILERTGDCIGVLTFCFPALGKIIGSHCTNPTKVGLKETQHRFEYAFRSMVRAIATPSNPVVLFLDD
;
A
#
# COMPACT_ATOMS: atom_id res chain seq x y z
N MET A 1 -47.18 24.12 37.45
CA MET A 1 -47.43 24.34 36.00
C MET A 1 -47.30 25.84 35.80
N SER A 2 -46.21 26.38 35.26
CA SER A 2 -45.53 26.03 34.02
C SER A 2 -44.02 26.27 34.14
N GLN A 3 -43.25 25.28 33.74
CA GLN A 3 -41.79 25.33 33.63
C GLN A 3 -41.37 26.15 32.41
N LEU A 4 -40.21 26.81 32.56
CA LEU A 4 -39.36 27.30 31.49
C LEU A 4 -38.92 26.15 30.60
N ASP A 5 -38.81 26.40 29.29
CA ASP A 5 -37.97 25.68 28.32
C ASP A 5 -37.77 26.69 27.16
N GLU A 6 -36.77 27.57 27.21
CA GLU A 6 -35.38 27.38 26.72
C GLU A 6 -35.30 27.03 25.23
N ASP A 7 -34.95 28.08 24.47
CA ASP A 7 -34.39 28.03 23.13
C ASP A 7 -33.25 27.01 23.06
N MET A 8 -33.37 26.04 22.15
CA MET A 8 -32.21 25.29 21.67
C MET A 8 -32.39 24.99 20.19
N GLU A 9 -32.04 25.98 19.37
CA GLU A 9 -31.73 25.78 17.96
C GLU A 9 -30.54 24.81 17.86
N ILE A 10 -30.83 23.58 17.46
CA ILE A 10 -29.83 22.54 17.26
C ILE A 10 -29.09 22.86 15.94
N ASP A 11 -27.90 23.45 16.07
CA ASP A 11 -26.90 23.59 15.00
C ASP A 11 -26.53 22.20 14.47
N GLN A 12 -27.19 21.79 13.40
CA GLN A 12 -26.88 20.58 12.65
C GLN A 12 -25.54 20.77 11.92
N ARG A 13 -24.44 20.54 12.65
CA ARG A 13 -23.10 20.48 12.08
C ARG A 13 -23.01 19.31 11.11
N HIS A 14 -23.15 19.61 9.83
CA HIS A 14 -22.76 18.73 8.74
C HIS A 14 -21.24 18.50 8.80
N PHE A 15 -20.83 17.42 9.46
CA PHE A 15 -19.46 16.91 9.36
C PHE A 15 -19.29 16.23 8.01
N SER A 16 -18.61 16.89 7.07
CA SER A 16 -18.07 16.21 5.89
C SER A 16 -17.09 15.14 6.37
N PRO A 17 -17.28 13.85 6.01
CA PRO A 17 -16.43 12.74 6.48
C PRO A 17 -14.97 12.83 6.00
N GLU A 18 -14.67 13.77 5.10
CA GLU A 18 -13.36 14.00 4.51
C GLU A 18 -12.51 15.06 5.24
N LYS A 19 -13.08 15.83 6.18
CA LYS A 19 -12.36 16.92 6.85
C LYS A 19 -11.75 16.46 8.17
N LEU A 20 -10.43 16.25 8.14
CA LEU A 20 -9.63 15.88 9.29
C LEU A 20 -9.33 17.13 10.15
N TYR A 21 -10.17 17.44 11.14
CA TYR A 21 -9.97 18.61 11.99
C TYR A 21 -8.81 18.41 12.99
N GLY A 22 -7.91 19.40 13.09
CA GLY A 22 -6.87 19.46 14.12
C GLY A 22 -5.70 18.49 13.93
N ARG A 23 -5.57 17.88 12.76
CA ARG A 23 -4.54 16.88 12.43
C ARG A 23 -3.63 17.31 11.28
N ASP A 24 -3.66 18.60 10.93
CA ASP A 24 -2.92 19.16 9.80
C ASP A 24 -1.39 18.97 9.94
N CYS A 25 -0.86 19.04 11.16
CA CYS A 25 0.56 18.80 11.42
C CYS A 25 0.97 17.36 11.11
N GLN A 26 0.22 16.36 11.59
CA GLN A 26 0.54 14.95 11.32
C GLN A 26 0.31 14.59 9.85
N LEU A 27 -0.72 15.16 9.22
CA LEU A 27 -0.96 14.98 7.79
C LEU A 27 0.20 15.54 6.97
N LYS A 28 0.65 16.75 7.29
CA LYS A 28 1.80 17.38 6.64
C LYS A 28 3.07 16.54 6.82
N GLU A 29 3.33 16.06 8.04
CA GLU A 29 4.52 15.22 8.31
C GLU A 29 4.52 13.94 7.47
N LEU A 30 3.38 13.25 7.35
CA LEU A 30 3.26 12.06 6.51
C LEU A 30 3.51 12.36 5.03
N ILE A 31 2.97 13.47 4.53
CA ILE A 31 3.17 13.90 3.15
C ILE A 31 4.64 14.28 2.91
N ASP A 32 5.25 15.04 3.82
CA ASP A 32 6.64 15.49 3.72
C ASP A 32 7.61 14.30 3.69
N VAL A 33 7.39 13.27 4.52
CA VAL A 33 8.18 12.02 4.48
C VAL A 33 8.10 11.34 3.11
N CYS A 34 6.91 11.25 2.52
CA CYS A 34 6.72 10.63 1.21
C CYS A 34 7.43 11.45 0.11
N LEU A 35 7.27 12.78 0.12
CA LEU A 35 7.91 13.68 -0.85
C LEU A 35 9.43 13.65 -0.75
N ARG A 36 9.99 13.62 0.46
CA ARG A 36 11.44 13.43 0.66
C ARG A 36 11.91 12.08 0.16
N THR A 37 11.18 10.99 0.44
CA THR A 37 11.51 9.64 -0.02
C THR A 37 11.61 9.60 -1.54
N ARG A 38 10.66 10.22 -2.24
CA ARG A 38 10.68 10.35 -3.71
C ARG A 38 11.92 11.10 -4.23
N ALA A 39 12.39 12.12 -3.51
CA ALA A 39 13.51 12.96 -3.92
C ALA A 39 14.89 12.35 -3.59
N LEU A 40 15.01 11.69 -2.43
CA LEU A 40 16.30 11.24 -1.87
C LEU A 40 16.58 9.76 -2.14
N CYS A 41 15.56 8.94 -2.42
CA CYS A 41 15.62 7.51 -2.72
C CYS A 41 15.95 6.48 -1.61
N PRO A 42 16.21 6.77 -0.31
CA PRO A 42 16.09 5.71 0.69
C PRO A 42 14.61 5.47 1.04
N PRO A 43 14.17 4.21 1.19
CA PRO A 43 12.83 3.94 1.72
C PRO A 43 12.74 4.43 3.17
N GLU A 44 11.65 5.12 3.51
CA GLU A 44 11.35 5.56 4.88
C GLU A 44 10.14 4.81 5.46
N VAL A 45 10.10 4.73 6.80
CA VAL A 45 9.00 4.12 7.54
C VAL A 45 8.46 5.13 8.55
N ALA A 46 7.14 5.30 8.57
CA ALA A 46 6.43 6.13 9.53
C ALA A 46 5.48 5.26 10.37
N LEU A 47 5.44 5.48 11.69
CA LEU A 47 4.55 4.79 12.62
C LEU A 47 3.47 5.74 13.12
N ILE A 48 2.20 5.38 12.92
CA ILE A 48 1.05 6.16 13.38
C ILE A 48 0.49 5.51 14.64
N SER A 49 0.85 6.03 15.81
CA SER A 49 0.34 5.56 17.11
C SER A 49 -0.77 6.44 17.66
N GLY A 50 -1.69 5.86 18.43
CA GLY A 50 -2.76 6.57 19.12
C GLY A 50 -3.84 5.64 19.66
N CYS A 51 -4.71 6.13 20.55
CA CYS A 51 -5.81 5.35 21.13
C CYS A 51 -6.80 4.86 20.05
N PRO A 52 -7.55 3.76 20.29
CA PRO A 52 -8.70 3.42 19.46
C PRO A 52 -9.66 4.61 19.33
N GLY A 53 -10.20 4.82 18.13
CA GLY A 53 -11.07 5.97 17.86
C GLY A 53 -10.37 7.33 17.74
N SER A 54 -9.04 7.42 17.86
CA SER A 54 -8.32 8.70 17.74
C SER A 54 -8.24 9.28 16.32
N GLY A 55 -8.90 8.67 15.33
CA GLY A 55 -8.88 9.12 13.94
C GLY A 55 -7.65 8.70 13.12
N LYS A 56 -6.92 7.64 13.50
CA LYS A 56 -5.73 7.16 12.75
C LYS A 56 -6.07 6.77 11.30
N THR A 57 -7.12 5.97 11.13
CA THR A 57 -7.60 5.54 9.82
C THR A 57 -8.05 6.74 8.97
N SER A 58 -8.75 7.71 9.58
CA SER A 58 -9.14 8.95 8.88
C SER A 58 -7.91 9.73 8.40
N LEU A 59 -6.88 9.87 9.24
CA LEU A 59 -5.63 10.54 8.86
C LEU A 59 -4.98 9.88 7.64
N VAL A 60 -4.93 8.55 7.62
CA VAL A 60 -4.37 7.78 6.51
C VAL A 60 -5.21 7.92 5.24
N GLN A 61 -6.54 7.91 5.34
CA GLN A 61 -7.41 8.13 4.17
C GLN A 61 -7.25 9.54 3.59
N THR A 62 -7.15 10.56 4.44
CA THR A 62 -6.86 11.93 3.99
C THR A 62 -5.47 12.01 3.34
N ALA A 63 -4.45 11.37 3.92
CA ALA A 63 -3.12 11.31 3.34
C ALA A 63 -3.11 10.58 1.99
N LYS A 64 -3.82 9.45 1.87
CA LYS A 64 -3.99 8.70 0.61
C LYS A 64 -4.50 9.62 -0.49
N GLY A 65 -5.59 10.36 -0.27
CA GLY A 65 -6.12 11.29 -1.27
C GLY A 65 -5.07 12.29 -1.77
N ARG A 66 -4.36 12.94 -0.84
CA ARG A 66 -3.30 13.91 -1.17
C ARG A 66 -2.11 13.29 -1.88
N LEU A 67 -1.68 12.10 -1.46
CA LEU A 67 -0.54 11.39 -2.04
C LEU A 67 -0.87 10.91 -3.46
N THR A 68 -2.10 10.47 -3.71
CA THR A 68 -2.57 10.15 -5.06
C THR A 68 -2.49 11.39 -5.98
N ASP A 69 -2.87 12.59 -5.50
CA ASP A 69 -2.73 13.83 -6.27
C ASP A 69 -1.26 14.15 -6.63
N TYR A 70 -0.31 13.74 -5.78
CA TYR A 70 1.12 13.85 -6.06
C TYR A 70 1.69 12.72 -6.95
N GLY A 71 0.84 11.80 -7.41
CA GLY A 71 1.20 10.68 -8.29
C GLY A 71 1.74 9.46 -7.55
N PHE A 72 1.47 9.30 -6.25
CA PHE A 72 1.83 8.08 -5.52
C PHE A 72 0.79 6.98 -5.73
N SER A 73 1.29 5.78 -5.98
CA SER A 73 0.52 4.55 -5.87
C SER A 73 0.37 4.18 -4.39
N PHE A 74 -0.87 4.09 -3.90
CA PHE A 74 -1.14 3.77 -2.51
C PHE A 74 -1.66 2.33 -2.38
N ILE A 75 -0.92 1.48 -1.67
CA ILE A 75 -1.27 0.08 -1.43
C ILE A 75 -1.50 -0.15 0.07
N SER A 76 -2.50 -0.96 0.42
CA SER A 76 -2.92 -1.15 1.80
C SER A 76 -3.05 -2.62 2.13
N GLY A 77 -2.45 -3.03 3.24
CA GLY A 77 -2.60 -4.35 3.85
C GLY A 77 -3.20 -4.23 5.23
N LYS A 78 -4.04 -5.19 5.62
CA LYS A 78 -4.57 -5.27 6.99
C LYS A 78 -4.24 -6.63 7.57
N PHE A 79 -3.69 -6.66 8.78
CA PHE A 79 -3.49 -7.90 9.52
C PHE A 79 -4.84 -8.36 10.08
N ASP A 80 -5.24 -9.59 9.75
CA ASP A 80 -6.44 -10.18 10.35
C ASP A 80 -6.01 -10.98 11.59
N GLN A 81 -6.13 -10.36 12.77
CA GLN A 81 -5.74 -10.97 14.05
C GLN A 81 -6.53 -12.25 14.38
N LEU A 82 -7.65 -12.52 13.69
CA LEU A 82 -8.50 -13.69 13.91
C LEU A 82 -8.12 -14.90 13.05
N ARG A 83 -7.30 -14.71 12.01
CA ARG A 83 -6.78 -15.80 11.18
C ARG A 83 -5.41 -16.21 11.70
N TYR A 84 -5.07 -17.50 11.58
CA TYR A 84 -3.71 -17.97 11.89
C TYR A 84 -2.69 -17.02 11.25
N PRO A 85 -1.69 -16.53 11.99
CA PRO A 85 -0.78 -15.51 11.49
C PRO A 85 0.13 -16.15 10.44
N GLU A 86 -0.31 -16.14 9.19
CA GLU A 86 0.58 -16.34 8.06
C GLU A 86 1.49 -15.11 7.98
N PRO A 87 2.82 -15.29 8.15
CA PRO A 87 3.76 -14.18 8.02
C PRO A 87 3.56 -13.47 6.69
N LEU A 88 3.61 -12.14 6.70
CA LEU A 88 3.49 -11.30 5.51
C LEU A 88 2.12 -11.32 4.82
N SER A 89 1.09 -11.96 5.38
CA SER A 89 -0.25 -12.04 4.76
C SER A 89 -0.79 -10.67 4.35
N ALA A 90 -0.76 -9.67 5.23
CA ALA A 90 -1.17 -8.31 4.92
C ALA A 90 -0.40 -7.69 3.74
N ILE A 91 0.91 -7.96 3.65
CA ILE A 91 1.77 -7.49 2.57
C ILE A 91 1.40 -8.22 1.27
N ILE A 92 1.24 -9.54 1.32
CA ILE A 92 0.86 -10.36 0.16
C ILE A 92 -0.48 -9.90 -0.39
N THR A 93 -1.47 -9.66 0.47
CA THR A 93 -2.78 -9.13 0.08
C THR A 93 -2.65 -7.74 -0.55
N ALA A 94 -1.88 -6.82 0.06
CA ALA A 94 -1.70 -5.47 -0.46
C ALA A 94 -1.09 -5.46 -1.88
N PHE A 95 -0.04 -6.24 -2.11
CA PHE A 95 0.61 -6.32 -3.41
C PHE A 95 -0.23 -7.09 -4.43
N ASN A 96 -0.97 -8.12 -4.03
CA ASN A 96 -1.90 -8.79 -4.95
C ASN A 96 -3.00 -7.84 -5.44
N GLN A 97 -3.59 -7.05 -4.54
CA GLN A 97 -4.56 -6.02 -4.94
C GLN A 97 -3.93 -5.00 -5.89
N TYR A 98 -2.71 -4.54 -5.59
CA TYR A 98 -1.98 -3.64 -6.48
C TYR A 98 -1.80 -4.24 -7.88
N PHE A 99 -1.37 -5.50 -8.00
CA PHE A 99 -1.21 -6.13 -9.30
C PHE A 99 -2.53 -6.36 -10.03
N ASP A 100 -3.62 -6.64 -9.30
CA ASP A 100 -4.95 -6.73 -9.90
C ASP A 100 -5.39 -5.36 -10.47
N ASP A 101 -5.19 -4.27 -9.73
CA ASP A 101 -5.52 -2.91 -10.20
C ASP A 101 -4.69 -2.53 -11.43
N ILE A 102 -3.38 -2.84 -11.44
CA ILE A 102 -2.50 -2.63 -12.59
C ILE A 102 -2.94 -3.46 -13.79
N SER A 103 -3.41 -4.71 -13.58
CA SER A 103 -3.84 -5.58 -14.67
C SER A 103 -5.07 -5.05 -15.44
N GLY A 104 -5.86 -4.18 -14.81
CA GLY A 104 -6.98 -3.46 -15.43
C GLY A 104 -6.64 -2.04 -15.92
N SER A 105 -5.37 -1.62 -15.82
CA SER A 105 -4.91 -0.29 -16.24
C SER A 105 -4.55 -0.25 -17.74
N HIS A 106 -4.05 0.89 -18.21
CA HIS A 106 -3.65 1.05 -19.61
C HIS A 106 -2.37 0.27 -19.95
N ASP A 107 -2.25 -0.13 -21.22
CA ASP A 107 -1.17 -1.03 -21.70
C ASP A 107 0.23 -0.49 -21.43
N GLU A 108 0.45 0.84 -21.49
CA GLU A 108 1.77 1.43 -21.21
C GLU A 108 2.25 1.14 -19.78
N LEU A 109 1.36 1.25 -18.79
CA LEU A 109 1.70 0.99 -17.39
C LEU A 109 1.95 -0.51 -17.17
N ILE A 110 1.10 -1.36 -17.74
CA ILE A 110 1.26 -2.81 -17.68
C ILE A 110 2.62 -3.22 -18.29
N ASN A 111 2.96 -2.68 -19.47
CA ASN A 111 4.22 -2.96 -20.15
C ASN A 111 5.42 -2.47 -19.35
N PHE A 112 5.36 -1.25 -18.80
CA PHE A 112 6.41 -0.69 -17.95
C PHE A 112 6.68 -1.58 -16.72
N ILE A 113 5.63 -1.97 -15.99
CA ILE A 113 5.75 -2.80 -14.80
C ILE A 113 6.25 -4.21 -15.17
N ARG A 114 5.70 -4.82 -16.23
CA ARG A 114 6.14 -6.14 -16.72
C ARG A 114 7.63 -6.15 -17.01
N THR A 115 8.09 -5.23 -17.86
CA THR A 115 9.50 -5.14 -18.26
C THR A 115 10.41 -4.88 -17.06
N SER A 116 10.04 -3.91 -16.21
CA SER A 116 10.83 -3.55 -15.03
C SER A 116 10.99 -4.72 -14.05
N ILE A 117 9.93 -5.51 -13.85
CA ILE A 117 9.98 -6.67 -12.97
C ILE A 117 10.86 -7.76 -13.60
N LEU A 118 10.59 -8.15 -14.85
CA LEU A 118 11.31 -9.23 -15.53
C LEU A 118 12.83 -8.96 -15.59
N GLU A 119 13.23 -7.74 -15.92
CA GLU A 119 14.65 -7.34 -15.98
C GLU A 119 15.37 -7.46 -14.63
N ARG A 120 14.67 -7.21 -13.52
CA ARG A 120 15.26 -7.21 -12.17
C ARG A 120 15.19 -8.55 -11.47
N THR A 121 14.14 -9.33 -11.72
CA THR A 121 13.91 -10.60 -11.03
C THR A 121 14.51 -11.79 -11.78
N GLY A 122 14.66 -11.70 -13.10
CA GLY A 122 15.15 -12.79 -13.94
C GLY A 122 14.44 -14.11 -13.65
N ASP A 123 15.22 -15.17 -13.46
CA ASP A 123 14.72 -16.53 -13.19
C ASP A 123 13.96 -16.69 -11.87
N CYS A 124 14.02 -15.69 -10.98
CA CYS A 124 13.29 -15.74 -9.71
C CYS A 124 11.81 -15.34 -9.83
N ILE A 125 11.33 -14.97 -11.04
CA ILE A 125 9.95 -14.53 -11.25
C ILE A 125 8.91 -15.58 -10.84
N GLY A 126 9.22 -16.87 -11.03
CA GLY A 126 8.34 -17.98 -10.67
C GLY A 126 7.98 -18.05 -9.18
N VAL A 127 8.92 -17.64 -8.31
CA VAL A 127 8.69 -17.58 -6.86
C VAL A 127 7.70 -16.46 -6.52
N LEU A 128 7.78 -15.33 -7.22
CA LEU A 128 6.85 -14.21 -7.02
C LEU A 128 5.45 -14.56 -7.51
N THR A 129 5.30 -15.16 -8.68
CA THR A 129 3.97 -15.47 -9.23
C THR A 129 3.25 -16.55 -8.44
N PHE A 130 3.98 -17.37 -7.68
CA PHE A 130 3.40 -18.29 -6.70
C PHE A 130 2.81 -17.54 -5.48
N CYS A 131 3.52 -16.54 -4.95
CA CYS A 131 3.07 -15.75 -3.80
C CYS A 131 2.06 -14.65 -4.17
N PHE A 132 2.16 -14.11 -5.39
CA PHE A 132 1.35 -13.03 -5.91
C PHE A 132 0.63 -13.48 -7.19
N PRO A 133 -0.46 -14.27 -7.11
CA PRO A 133 -1.14 -14.79 -8.31
C PRO A 133 -1.58 -13.69 -9.29
N ALA A 134 -1.96 -12.52 -8.78
CA ALA A 134 -2.34 -11.37 -9.61
C ALA A 134 -1.19 -10.87 -10.50
N LEU A 135 0.06 -10.99 -10.04
CA LEU A 135 1.25 -10.66 -10.84
C LEU A 135 1.32 -11.53 -12.11
N GLY A 136 0.84 -12.77 -12.07
CA GLY A 136 0.80 -13.67 -13.22
C GLY A 136 0.00 -13.09 -14.40
N LYS A 137 -1.05 -12.28 -14.14
CA LYS A 137 -1.84 -11.61 -15.18
C LYS A 137 -1.03 -10.54 -15.91
N ILE A 138 -0.12 -9.87 -15.21
CA ILE A 138 0.79 -8.88 -15.78
C ILE A 138 1.90 -9.58 -16.56
N ILE A 139 2.56 -10.58 -15.95
CA ILE A 139 3.75 -11.24 -16.52
C ILE A 139 3.41 -12.16 -17.70
N GLY A 140 2.24 -12.82 -17.69
CA GLY A 140 1.82 -13.72 -18.77
C GLY A 140 2.60 -15.04 -18.81
N SER A 141 2.84 -15.57 -20.01
CA SER A 141 3.49 -16.87 -20.23
C SER A 141 4.96 -16.95 -19.82
N HIS A 142 5.57 -15.84 -19.39
CA HIS A 142 6.94 -15.81 -18.86
C HIS A 142 7.07 -16.43 -17.45
N CYS A 143 5.97 -16.87 -16.85
CA CYS A 143 5.98 -17.58 -15.57
C CYS A 143 6.59 -18.99 -15.75
N THR A 144 7.86 -19.16 -15.42
CA THR A 144 8.43 -20.49 -15.20
C THR A 144 8.06 -20.96 -13.80
N ASN A 145 7.57 -22.19 -13.65
CA ASN A 145 7.33 -22.75 -12.33
C ASN A 145 8.65 -22.75 -11.53
N PRO A 146 8.65 -22.32 -10.26
CA PRO A 146 9.85 -22.37 -9.46
C PRO A 146 10.36 -23.81 -9.40
N THR A 147 11.62 -24.02 -9.78
CA THR A 147 12.28 -25.32 -9.67
C THR A 147 12.17 -25.78 -8.22
N LYS A 148 11.85 -27.07 -7.97
CA LYS A 148 11.78 -27.61 -6.61
C LYS A 148 13.17 -27.57 -5.97
N VAL A 149 13.44 -26.53 -5.18
CA VAL A 149 14.63 -26.36 -4.33
C VAL A 149 14.25 -26.57 -2.86
N GLY A 150 15.25 -26.79 -2.01
CA GLY A 150 15.03 -26.91 -0.56
C GLY A 150 14.51 -25.61 0.07
N LEU A 151 13.86 -25.73 1.23
CA LEU A 151 13.13 -24.64 1.90
C LEU A 151 13.94 -23.34 2.10
N LYS A 152 15.21 -23.46 2.53
CA LYS A 152 16.10 -22.29 2.76
C LYS A 152 16.42 -21.55 1.46
N GLU A 153 16.65 -22.29 0.39
CA GLU A 153 16.94 -21.73 -0.92
C GLU A 153 15.69 -21.04 -1.50
N THR A 154 14.49 -21.58 -1.24
CA THR A 154 13.23 -20.92 -1.57
C THR A 154 13.05 -19.59 -0.84
N GLN A 155 13.41 -19.51 0.45
CA GLN A 155 13.33 -18.27 1.23
C GLN A 155 14.26 -17.18 0.69
N HIS A 156 15.54 -17.49 0.47
CA HIS A 156 16.49 -16.52 -0.09
C HIS A 156 16.08 -16.03 -1.49
N ARG A 157 15.58 -16.93 -2.35
CA ARG A 157 15.05 -16.55 -3.67
C ARG A 157 13.84 -15.65 -3.55
N PHE A 158 12.93 -15.92 -2.62
CA PHE A 158 11.79 -15.05 -2.36
C PHE A 158 12.23 -13.66 -1.88
N GLU A 159 13.12 -13.58 -0.89
CA GLU A 159 13.60 -12.29 -0.38
C GLU A 159 14.28 -11.45 -1.47
N TYR A 160 15.15 -12.08 -2.26
CA TYR A 160 15.79 -11.44 -3.41
C TYR A 160 14.73 -10.95 -4.41
N ALA A 161 13.84 -11.83 -4.85
CA ALA A 161 12.84 -11.52 -5.85
C ALA A 161 11.88 -10.43 -5.37
N PHE A 162 11.44 -10.49 -4.12
CA PHE A 162 10.53 -9.51 -3.52
C PHE A 162 11.20 -8.14 -3.46
N ARG A 163 12.44 -8.05 -3.00
CA ARG A 163 13.19 -6.79 -2.97
C ARG A 163 13.42 -6.24 -4.39
N SER A 164 13.75 -7.09 -5.34
CA SER A 164 13.95 -6.71 -6.74
C SER A 164 12.66 -6.21 -7.38
N MET A 165 11.52 -6.85 -7.10
CA MET A 165 10.18 -6.45 -7.54
C MET A 165 9.78 -5.11 -6.94
N VAL A 166 9.94 -4.90 -5.62
CA VAL A 166 9.63 -3.62 -4.98
C VAL A 166 10.45 -2.49 -5.61
N ARG A 167 11.75 -2.71 -5.85
CA ARG A 167 12.62 -1.76 -6.56
C ARG A 167 12.23 -1.54 -8.03
N ALA A 168 11.60 -2.52 -8.66
CA ALA A 168 11.13 -2.42 -10.04
C ALA A 168 9.94 -1.47 -10.15
N ILE A 169 9.00 -1.57 -9.20
CA ILE A 169 7.73 -0.84 -9.28
C ILE A 169 7.78 0.51 -8.57
N ALA A 170 8.58 0.65 -7.51
CA ALA A 170 8.71 1.86 -6.71
C ALA A 170 9.86 2.71 -7.26
N THR A 171 9.53 3.59 -8.22
CA THR A 171 10.49 4.50 -8.87
C THR A 171 10.13 5.95 -8.57
N PRO A 172 11.01 6.94 -8.77
CA PRO A 172 10.65 8.35 -8.62
C PRO A 172 9.49 8.80 -9.53
N SER A 173 9.30 8.12 -10.67
CA SER A 173 8.21 8.34 -11.62
C SER A 173 6.91 7.64 -11.22
N ASN A 174 7.01 6.52 -10.47
CA ASN A 174 5.87 5.80 -9.91
C ASN A 174 6.18 5.44 -8.44
N PRO A 175 6.10 6.40 -7.51
CA PRO A 175 6.42 6.14 -6.11
C PRO A 175 5.28 5.37 -5.46
N VAL A 176 5.62 4.44 -4.56
CA VAL A 176 4.66 3.54 -3.90
C VAL A 176 4.66 3.79 -2.39
N VAL A 177 3.48 3.91 -1.80
CA VAL A 177 3.27 3.93 -0.34
C VAL A 177 2.57 2.64 0.07
N LEU A 178 3.21 1.87 0.95
CA LEU A 178 2.59 0.72 1.61
C LEU A 178 2.09 1.12 2.99
N PHE A 179 0.79 1.04 3.19
CA PHE A 179 0.16 1.17 4.49
C PHE A 179 -0.19 -0.20 5.06
N LEU A 180 0.13 -0.42 6.33
CA LEU A 180 -0.18 -1.65 7.06
C LEU A 180 -1.00 -1.29 8.30
N ASP A 181 -2.20 -1.85 8.40
CA ASP A 181 -3.11 -1.70 9.54
C ASP A 181 -3.14 -2.98 10.38
N ASP A 182 -3.42 -2.85 11.68
CA ASP A 182 -3.47 -3.97 12.63
C ASP A 182 -4.76 -4.80 12.59
#